data_AF-A0A329L5S7-F1
#
_entry.id   AF-A0A329L5S7-F1
#
_cell.length_a   1.000
_cell.length_b   1.000
_cell.length_c   1.000
_cell.angle_alpha   90.00
_cell.angle_beta   90.00
_cell.angle_gamma   90.00
#
_symmetry.space_group_name_H-M   'P 1'
#
loop_
_entity.id
_entity.type
_entity.pdbx_description
1 polymer ?
#
loop_
_entity_poly.entity_id
_entity_poly.type
_entity_poly.pdbx_seq_one_letter_code
_entity_poly.pdbx_strand_id
1 'polypeptide(L)'
;MRQFTPFKTAGHLAIGADSHAISLEKYEFSYSKYLNSEPAFIFFDQEGLDRNTVVVVKDAKLAGDLMENSFGMEYFLSNEKLDYLIAVNWYVIEVAGSVAPLLTNLDCS
;
A
#
# COMPACT_ATOMS: atom_id res chain seq x y z
N MET A 1 13.47 13.33 10.00
CA MET A 1 12.11 13.78 9.65
C MET A 1 11.28 12.55 9.31
N ARG A 2 9.98 12.52 9.66
CA ARG A 2 9.05 11.48 9.17
C ARG A 2 8.53 11.91 7.80
N GLN A 3 8.64 11.05 6.80
CA GLN A 3 8.22 11.36 5.42
C GLN A 3 6.71 11.21 5.23
N PHE A 4 6.10 10.23 5.91
CA PHE A 4 4.66 10.04 5.99
C PHE A 4 4.22 9.92 7.44
N THR A 5 2.97 10.32 7.72
CA THR A 5 2.36 10.23 9.05
C THR A 5 0.99 9.56 8.91
N PRO A 6 0.94 8.21 8.87
CA PRO A 6 -0.33 7.51 8.69
C PRO A 6 -1.30 7.81 9.83
N PHE A 7 -2.57 8.03 9.47
CA PHE A 7 -3.65 8.31 10.40
C PHE A 7 -3.99 7.10 11.30
N LYS A 8 -3.93 5.88 10.75
CA LYS A 8 -4.18 4.63 11.48
C LYS A 8 -3.13 3.60 11.16
N THR A 9 -2.48 3.08 12.19
CA THR A 9 -1.44 2.05 12.11
C THR A 9 -1.88 0.66 12.55
N ALA A 10 -3.14 0.54 12.98
CA ALA A 10 -3.80 -0.69 13.38
C ALA A 10 -5.28 -0.61 13.02
N GLY A 11 -5.86 -1.71 12.53
CA GLY A 11 -7.27 -1.86 12.13
C GLY A 11 -7.84 -0.72 11.26
N HIS A 12 -8.20 -1.03 10.01
CA HIS A 12 -8.54 -0.04 8.99
C HIS A 12 -7.34 0.87 8.72
N LEU A 13 -6.21 0.27 8.34
CA LEU A 13 -4.97 0.99 8.05
C LEU A 13 -5.21 2.15 7.10
N ALA A 14 -4.73 3.33 7.45
CA ALA A 14 -5.02 4.55 6.70
C ALA A 14 -3.84 5.52 6.76
N ILE A 15 -3.58 6.18 5.63
CA ILE A 15 -2.66 7.30 5.50
C ILE A 15 -3.35 8.59 5.96
N GLY A 16 -4.56 8.86 5.47
CA GLY A 16 -5.35 10.05 5.83
C GLY A 16 -5.31 11.18 4.80
N ALA A 17 -5.34 12.44 5.27
CA ALA A 17 -5.65 13.62 4.47
C ALA A 17 -4.72 13.91 3.27
N ASP A 18 -3.47 13.44 3.31
CA ASP A 18 -2.47 13.67 2.25
C ASP A 18 -2.40 12.52 1.24
N SER A 19 -3.44 11.70 1.15
CA SER A 19 -3.52 10.55 0.25
C SER A 19 -4.65 10.65 -0.75
N HIS A 20 -4.51 9.92 -1.84
CA HIS A 20 -5.57 9.67 -2.79
C HIS A 20 -6.14 8.27 -2.57
N ALA A 21 -7.46 8.19 -2.55
CA ALA A 21 -8.21 6.96 -2.46
C ALA A 21 -8.48 6.39 -3.85
N ILE A 22 -8.24 5.10 -4.03
CA ILE A 22 -8.73 4.33 -5.19
C ILE A 22 -9.56 3.11 -4.76
N SER A 23 -10.42 2.62 -5.64
CA SER A 23 -11.32 1.49 -5.38
C SER A 23 -10.57 0.21 -5.05
N LEU A 24 -10.77 -0.32 -3.84
CA LEU A 24 -10.26 -1.63 -3.45
C LEU A 24 -10.87 -2.73 -4.31
N GLU A 25 -12.20 -2.78 -4.40
CA GLU A 25 -12.94 -3.85 -5.10
C GLU A 25 -12.46 -4.06 -6.54
N LYS A 26 -12.09 -2.98 -7.24
CA LYS A 26 -11.58 -3.04 -8.61
C LYS A 26 -10.10 -3.41 -8.69
N TYR A 27 -9.30 -3.02 -7.70
CA TYR A 27 -7.84 -2.97 -7.85
C TYR A 27 -7.03 -3.72 -6.78
N GLU A 28 -7.66 -4.39 -5.81
CA GLU A 28 -7.02 -5.05 -4.64
C GLU A 28 -5.74 -5.83 -5.01
N PHE A 29 -5.79 -6.63 -6.07
CA PHE A 29 -4.67 -7.47 -6.53
C PHE A 29 -4.01 -6.97 -7.83
N SER A 30 -4.45 -5.84 -8.38
CA SER A 30 -3.98 -5.35 -9.68
C SER A 30 -3.31 -3.98 -9.65
N TYR A 31 -3.52 -3.16 -8.62
CA TYR A 31 -2.91 -1.82 -8.50
C TYR A 31 -1.37 -1.88 -8.57
N SER A 32 -0.79 -2.93 -7.99
CA SER A 32 0.67 -3.07 -7.89
C SER A 32 1.34 -3.19 -9.27
N LYS A 33 0.63 -3.67 -10.31
CA LYS A 33 1.16 -3.83 -11.67
C LYS A 33 1.59 -2.50 -12.31
N TYR A 34 1.07 -1.38 -11.79
CA TYR A 34 1.38 -0.02 -12.23
C TYR A 34 2.56 0.62 -11.47
N LEU A 35 3.11 -0.06 -10.44
CA LEU A 35 4.29 0.40 -9.72
C LEU A 35 5.56 0.23 -10.54
N ASN A 36 6.65 0.88 -10.11
CA ASN A 36 7.97 0.64 -10.69
C ASN A 36 8.47 -0.77 -10.34
N SER A 37 9.31 -1.33 -11.21
CA SER A 37 9.99 -2.59 -10.91
C SER A 37 11.18 -2.31 -9.97
N GLU A 38 10.93 -2.45 -8.67
CA GLU A 38 11.88 -2.22 -7.58
C GLU A 38 11.46 -3.02 -6.33
N PRO A 39 12.34 -3.24 -5.34
CA PRO A 39 11.95 -3.89 -4.10
C PRO A 39 10.84 -3.13 -3.35
N ALA A 40 9.84 -3.87 -2.88
CA ALA A 40 8.76 -3.36 -2.03
C ALA A 40 8.78 -3.99 -0.64
N PHE A 41 8.36 -3.21 0.34
CA PHE A 41 8.34 -3.53 1.76
C PHE A 41 6.89 -3.48 2.21
N ILE A 42 6.36 -4.62 2.60
CA ILE A 42 5.01 -4.79 3.11
C ILE A 42 5.08 -4.89 4.63
N PHE A 43 4.30 -4.07 5.31
CA PHE A 43 4.19 -4.09 6.76
C PHE A 43 2.71 -4.05 7.17
N PHE A 44 2.36 -4.92 8.10
CA PHE A 44 0.97 -5.11 8.56
C PHE A 44 0.66 -4.18 9.74
N ASP A 45 -0.30 -4.56 10.58
CA ASP A 45 -0.63 -3.84 11.81
C ASP A 45 0.62 -3.60 12.68
N GLN A 46 0.83 -2.34 13.08
CA GLN A 46 2.02 -1.91 13.84
C GLN A 46 1.75 -1.74 15.34
N GLU A 47 0.56 -2.08 15.82
CA GLU A 47 0.23 -2.15 17.25
C GLU A 47 0.11 -3.60 17.75
N GLY A 48 -0.01 -4.57 16.84
CA GLY A 48 -0.09 -6.00 17.12
C GLY A 48 1.24 -6.77 17.16
N LEU A 49 1.14 -8.09 16.96
CA LEU A 49 2.27 -9.03 16.99
C LEU A 49 3.28 -8.80 15.85
N ASP A 50 2.81 -8.29 14.72
CA ASP A 50 3.61 -8.08 13.50
C ASP A 50 4.35 -6.73 13.50
N ARG A 51 4.32 -6.01 14.62
CA ARG A 51 5.05 -4.76 14.79
C ARG A 51 6.54 -4.95 14.47
N ASN A 52 7.08 -4.03 13.68
CA ASN A 52 8.48 -4.06 13.20
C ASN A 52 8.84 -5.28 12.33
N THR A 53 7.85 -6.06 11.87
CA THR A 53 8.08 -7.12 10.88
C THR A 53 7.79 -6.57 9.50
N VAL A 54 8.65 -6.92 8.54
CA VAL A 54 8.50 -6.50 7.16
C VAL A 54 8.66 -7.70 6.23
N VAL A 55 7.77 -7.80 5.25
CA VAL A 55 7.88 -8.75 4.15
C VAL A 55 8.47 -7.99 2.96
N VAL A 56 9.56 -8.52 2.41
CA VAL A 56 10.23 -7.89 1.26
C VAL A 56 9.88 -8.66 -0.01
N VAL A 57 9.30 -7.95 -0.97
CA VAL A 57 9.04 -8.44 -2.32
C VAL A 57 10.12 -7.87 -3.23
N LYS A 58 10.77 -8.73 -4.02
CA LYS A 58 11.89 -8.31 -4.90
C LYS A 58 11.45 -7.37 -6.03
N ASP A 59 10.18 -7.45 -6.42
CA ASP A 59 9.57 -6.58 -7.43
C ASP A 59 8.17 -6.15 -6.95
N ALA A 60 7.99 -4.85 -6.73
CA ALA A 60 6.75 -4.23 -6.29
C ALA A 60 5.56 -4.59 -7.19
N LYS A 61 5.78 -4.85 -8.48
CA LYS A 61 4.73 -5.25 -9.42
C LYS A 61 4.08 -6.58 -9.09
N LEU A 62 4.77 -7.43 -8.33
CA LEU A 62 4.29 -8.74 -7.92
C LEU A 62 3.57 -8.71 -6.57
N ALA A 63 3.50 -7.56 -5.89
CA ALA A 63 2.90 -7.47 -4.58
C ALA A 63 1.41 -7.86 -4.58
N GLY A 64 0.65 -7.42 -5.58
CA GLY A 64 -0.76 -7.78 -5.72
C GLY A 64 -0.96 -9.28 -5.95
N ASP A 65 -0.17 -9.88 -6.83
CA ASP A 65 -0.22 -11.32 -7.10
C ASP A 65 0.18 -12.14 -5.84
N LEU A 66 1.12 -11.65 -5.02
CA LEU A 66 1.45 -12.26 -3.73
C LEU A 66 0.27 -12.20 -2.77
N MET A 67 -0.40 -11.04 -2.68
CA MET A 67 -1.50 -10.80 -1.77
C MET A 67 -2.81 -11.46 -2.21
N GLU A 68 -2.95 -11.89 -3.46
CA GLU A 68 -4.11 -12.65 -3.95
C GLU A 68 -4.35 -13.95 -3.16
N ASN A 69 -3.29 -14.54 -2.62
CA ASN A 69 -3.37 -15.72 -1.74
C ASN A 69 -3.67 -15.38 -0.27
N SER A 70 -3.79 -14.10 0.06
CA SER A 70 -4.00 -13.55 1.41
C SER A 70 -5.17 -12.55 1.42
N PHE A 71 -6.30 -12.98 0.84
CA PHE A 71 -7.50 -12.18 0.68
C PHE A 71 -7.96 -11.50 1.99
N GLY A 72 -8.31 -10.21 1.91
CA GLY A 72 -8.81 -9.44 3.06
C GLY A 72 -7.74 -9.02 4.07
N MET A 73 -6.45 -9.20 3.77
CA MET A 73 -5.37 -8.72 4.62
C MET A 73 -5.16 -7.21 4.43
N GLU A 74 -5.10 -6.47 5.52
CA GLU A 74 -4.73 -5.05 5.50
C GLU A 74 -3.22 -4.91 5.61
N TYR A 75 -2.64 -4.05 4.80
CA TYR A 75 -1.20 -3.81 4.84
C TYR A 75 -0.85 -2.42 4.31
N PHE A 76 0.33 -1.97 4.71
CA PHE A 76 1.02 -0.90 4.05
C PHE A 76 2.07 -1.45 3.07
N LEU A 77 2.36 -0.68 2.04
CA LEU A 77 3.42 -0.97 1.08
C LEU A 77 4.23 0.30 0.77
N SER A 78 5.55 0.18 0.73
CA SER A 78 6.46 1.24 0.32
C SER A 78 7.70 0.66 -0.39
N ASN A 79 8.49 1.49 -1.06
CA ASN A 79 9.83 1.12 -1.49
C ASN A 79 10.86 1.39 -0.38
N GLU A 80 12.11 0.95 -0.58
CA GLU A 80 13.18 1.11 0.42
C GLU A 80 13.43 2.58 0.82
N LYS A 81 13.26 3.49 -0.14
CA LYS A 81 13.55 4.92 0.02
C LYS A 81 12.40 5.70 0.65
N LEU A 82 11.26 5.06 0.88
CA LEU A 82 10.02 5.71 1.30
C LEU A 82 9.58 6.81 0.33
N ASP A 83 9.75 6.62 -0.98
CA ASP A 83 9.31 7.60 -1.99
C ASP A 83 7.77 7.69 -2.06
N TYR A 84 7.08 6.63 -1.62
CA TYR A 84 5.63 6.54 -1.56
C TYR A 84 5.16 5.71 -0.37
N LEU A 85 3.90 5.84 0.00
CA LEU A 85 3.22 4.96 0.95
C LEU A 85 1.86 4.59 0.38
N ILE A 86 1.55 3.30 0.43
CA ILE A 86 0.23 2.77 0.07
C ILE A 86 -0.34 2.09 1.31
N ALA A 87 -1.61 2.34 1.63
CA ALA A 87 -2.36 1.59 2.61
C ALA A 87 -3.50 0.86 1.90
N VAL A 88 -3.51 -0.47 2.01
CA VAL A 88 -4.58 -1.32 1.52
C VAL A 88 -5.39 -1.76 2.73
N ASN A 89 -6.65 -1.34 2.79
CA ASN A 89 -7.59 -1.75 3.83
C ASN A 89 -8.88 -2.30 3.21
N TRP A 90 -9.85 -2.70 4.03
CA TRP A 90 -11.10 -3.36 3.56
C TRP A 90 -12.02 -2.47 2.71
N TYR A 91 -11.76 -1.18 2.64
CA TYR A 91 -12.62 -0.21 1.97
C TYR A 91 -11.97 0.44 0.77
N VAL A 92 -10.67 0.70 0.84
CA VAL A 92 -9.98 1.58 -0.09
C VAL A 92 -8.49 1.25 -0.14
N ILE A 93 -7.87 1.61 -1.26
CA ILE A 93 -6.43 1.72 -1.36
C ILE A 93 -6.07 3.21 -1.28
N GLU A 94 -5.43 3.63 -0.20
CA GLU A 94 -4.92 4.99 -0.06
C GLU A 94 -3.47 5.06 -0.54
N VAL A 95 -3.13 6.08 -1.32
CA VAL A 95 -1.81 6.25 -1.95
C VAL A 95 -1.29 7.66 -1.71
N ALA A 96 -0.05 7.77 -1.25
CA ALA A 96 0.66 9.04 -1.11
C ALA A 96 2.08 8.94 -1.70
N GLY A 97 2.63 10.08 -2.11
CA GLY A 97 3.99 10.19 -2.62
C GLY A 97 4.12 9.93 -4.13
N SER A 98 5.30 9.49 -4.56
CA SER A 98 5.73 9.52 -5.97
C SER A 98 4.87 8.71 -6.94
N VAL A 99 4.18 7.68 -6.46
CA VAL A 99 3.32 6.81 -7.28
C VAL A 99 1.85 7.24 -7.29
N ALA A 100 1.46 8.23 -6.48
CA ALA A 100 0.08 8.70 -6.44
C ALA A 100 -0.45 9.11 -7.83
N PRO A 101 0.28 9.90 -8.65
CA PRO A 101 -0.20 10.26 -9.99
C PRO A 101 -0.39 9.06 -10.94
N LEU A 102 0.35 7.97 -10.74
CA LEU A 102 0.23 6.75 -11.54
C LEU A 102 -1.08 6.01 -11.20
N LEU A 103 -1.38 5.91 -9.90
CA LEU A 103 -2.50 5.12 -9.40
C LEU A 103 -3.83 5.89 -9.43
N THR A 104 -3.83 7.22 -9.25
CA THR A 104 -5.06 8.03 -9.33
C THR A 104 -5.74 7.99 -10.69
N ASN A 105 -4.99 7.70 -11.75
CA ASN A 105 -5.55 7.59 -13.10
C ASN A 105 -6.43 6.34 -13.27
N LEU A 106 -6.33 5.35 -12.39
CA LEU A 106 -7.10 4.11 -12.48
C LEU A 106 -8.60 4.34 -12.27
N ASP A 107 -9.00 5.23 -11.37
CA ASP A 107 -10.42 5.55 -11.14
C ASP A 107 -10.97 6.64 -12.07
N CYS A 108 -10.12 7.21 -12.93
CA CYS A 108 -10.52 8.22 -13.93
C CYS A 108 -10.80 7.62 -15.32
N SER A 109 -10.66 6.30 -15.49
CA SER A 109 -10.87 5.57 -16.76
C SER A 109 -12.21 4.85 -16.85
#